data_AF-A0A3Q9I9C3-F1
#
_entry.id   AF-A0A3Q9I9C3-F1
#
_cell.length_a   1.000
_cell.length_b   1.000
_cell.length_c   1.000
_cell.angle_alpha   90.00
_cell.angle_beta   90.00
_cell.angle_gamma   90.00
#
_symmetry.space_group_name_H-M   'P 1'
#
loop_
_entity.id
_entity.type
_entity.pdbx_description
1 polymer ?
#
loop_
_entity_poly.entity_id
_entity_poly.type
_entity_poly.pdbx_seq_one_letter_code
_entity_poly.pdbx_strand_id
1 'polypeptide(L)'
;MSDDIERVRAALLGDWEAFGAIVRKYANVLHAVAYEVVRDYHTAQDLAQETFLKAYMNMHSLKNPEKLGSWLYSIVRRLSLNALRTEGRYMSLEIAYDLQIDQSVEELVLQRDVRRKVFDAFNSLKEPQRLASTLHYLGGFTIKETAEILDISINAAESRIRRSKDSLKKELFVLMDDLMKDDGFEQNIEREVLRAIVPRIATIEIPVFDLRRAVEWYGEMLGAKLQGEWNDEWKAAMLHFQGGSGAVGVPSVYLVKTEDTRRLIFKNTRHGYIQSVIDLYTHDLKGYYRFLKERGVDVNEIDWKQEPNRQGFGFRDCDGNSFGVCNVELTGQGGGNQEIPKAHPFVSRVAGVEIPVTDLKKAVAWYTETFGMKVLGEPERDWEAAMLYLDGGERLGVPNFYLVETHDEQRLAFVNSYTNITHSVIDFYSANVEPMLSGLHTRKVKMNGASGFYDPDGNSLAICSAVHRGQVSKM
;
A
#
# COMPACT_ATOMS: atom_id res chain seq x y z
N MET A 1 -25.91 -7.63 -6.56
CA MET A 1 -25.32 -8.91 -7.03
C MET A 1 -24.42 -8.75 -8.26
N SER A 2 -24.71 -7.88 -9.26
CA SER A 2 -23.82 -7.65 -10.45
C SER A 2 -22.42 -7.12 -10.07
N ASP A 3 -22.40 -6.21 -9.10
CA ASP A 3 -21.22 -5.41 -8.71
C ASP A 3 -20.09 -6.24 -8.09
N ASP A 4 -20.40 -7.28 -7.29
CA ASP A 4 -19.35 -8.12 -6.67
C ASP A 4 -18.64 -9.04 -7.67
N ILE A 5 -19.36 -9.52 -8.69
CA ILE A 5 -18.78 -10.36 -9.74
C ILE A 5 -17.78 -9.53 -10.55
N GLU A 6 -18.16 -8.31 -10.92
CA GLU A 6 -17.30 -7.37 -11.63
C GLU A 6 -16.08 -7.01 -10.80
N ARG A 7 -16.25 -6.69 -9.51
CA ARG A 7 -15.13 -6.40 -8.60
C ARG A 7 -14.17 -7.57 -8.42
N VAL A 8 -14.67 -8.80 -8.27
CA VAL A 8 -13.81 -9.99 -8.16
C VAL A 8 -13.00 -10.19 -9.44
N ARG A 9 -13.63 -10.05 -10.61
CA ARG A 9 -12.93 -10.18 -11.91
C ARG A 9 -11.87 -9.09 -12.07
N ALA A 10 -12.20 -7.84 -11.75
CA ALA A 10 -11.25 -6.73 -11.81
C ALA A 10 -10.10 -6.91 -10.80
N ALA A 11 -10.39 -7.32 -9.56
CA ALA A 11 -9.37 -7.60 -8.55
C ALA A 11 -8.42 -8.75 -8.94
N LEU A 12 -8.94 -9.81 -9.58
CA LEU A 12 -8.12 -10.87 -10.17
C LEU A 12 -7.23 -10.37 -11.32
N LEU A 13 -7.63 -9.28 -11.97
CA LEU A 13 -6.85 -8.55 -12.95
C LEU A 13 -5.98 -7.44 -12.32
N GLY A 14 -5.77 -7.45 -11.00
CA GLY A 14 -4.91 -6.48 -10.32
C GLY A 14 -5.53 -5.11 -10.11
N ASP A 15 -6.84 -4.95 -10.29
CA ASP A 15 -7.54 -3.72 -9.89
C ASP A 15 -7.67 -3.67 -8.37
N TRP A 16 -6.75 -2.94 -7.74
CA TRP A 16 -6.69 -2.76 -6.30
C TRP A 16 -7.89 -1.99 -5.75
N GLU A 17 -8.47 -1.08 -6.53
CA GLU A 17 -9.64 -0.30 -6.11
C GLU A 17 -10.90 -1.17 -6.13
N ALA A 18 -11.01 -2.08 -7.09
CA ALA A 18 -12.06 -3.09 -7.09
C ALA A 18 -11.98 -3.97 -5.82
N PHE A 19 -10.77 -4.34 -5.39
CA PHE A 19 -10.59 -5.04 -4.12
C PHE A 19 -10.85 -4.14 -2.91
N GLY A 20 -10.43 -2.87 -2.93
CA GLY A 20 -10.73 -1.88 -1.89
C GLY A 20 -12.23 -1.72 -1.69
N ALA A 21 -13.01 -1.70 -2.77
CA ALA A 21 -14.47 -1.68 -2.73
C ALA A 21 -15.07 -2.96 -2.12
N ILE A 22 -14.46 -4.13 -2.34
CA ILE A 22 -14.83 -5.37 -1.63
C ILE A 22 -14.55 -5.20 -0.13
N VAL A 23 -13.38 -4.68 0.25
CA VAL A 23 -13.04 -4.48 1.67
C VAL A 23 -14.03 -3.54 2.33
N ARG A 24 -14.28 -2.37 1.74
CA ARG A 24 -15.26 -1.39 2.26
C ARG A 24 -16.63 -2.01 2.50
N LYS A 25 -17.10 -2.83 1.56
CA LYS A 25 -18.41 -3.47 1.64
C LYS A 25 -18.51 -4.49 2.78
N TYR A 26 -17.45 -5.26 3.03
CA TYR A 26 -17.51 -6.42 3.92
C TYR A 26 -16.84 -6.20 5.29
N ALA A 27 -16.06 -5.13 5.48
CA ALA A 27 -15.21 -4.93 6.67
C ALA A 27 -16.00 -4.98 7.98
N ASN A 28 -17.07 -4.20 8.08
CA ASN A 28 -17.95 -4.14 9.25
C ASN A 28 -18.54 -5.51 9.62
N VAL A 29 -18.92 -6.28 8.61
CA VAL A 29 -19.61 -7.56 8.79
C VAL A 29 -18.63 -8.63 9.23
N LEU A 30 -17.45 -8.67 8.62
CA LEU A 30 -16.40 -9.60 9.02
C LEU A 30 -15.86 -9.27 10.41
N HIS A 31 -15.71 -7.98 10.75
CA HIS A 31 -15.37 -7.54 12.11
C HIS A 31 -16.41 -8.00 13.13
N ALA A 32 -17.69 -7.76 12.87
CA ALA A 32 -18.76 -8.21 13.75
C ALA A 32 -18.79 -9.74 13.90
N VAL A 33 -18.57 -10.49 12.82
CA VAL A 33 -18.47 -11.95 12.88
C VAL A 33 -17.27 -12.40 13.70
N ALA A 34 -16.10 -11.76 13.55
CA ALA A 34 -14.92 -12.07 14.35
C ALA A 34 -15.15 -11.76 15.83
N TYR A 35 -15.70 -10.58 16.14
CA TYR A 35 -16.03 -10.14 17.49
C TYR A 35 -17.00 -11.08 18.19
N GLU A 36 -17.97 -11.65 17.48
CA GLU A 36 -18.88 -12.64 18.05
C GLU A 36 -18.18 -13.91 18.56
N VAL A 37 -17.04 -14.23 17.95
CA VAL A 37 -16.22 -15.39 18.31
C VAL A 37 -15.23 -14.99 19.40
N VAL A 38 -14.39 -13.98 19.19
CA VAL A 38 -13.27 -13.66 20.10
C VAL A 38 -13.63 -12.74 21.27
N ARG A 39 -14.73 -11.98 21.19
CA ARG A 39 -15.19 -11.02 22.21
C ARG A 39 -14.20 -9.90 22.57
N ASP A 40 -13.13 -9.75 21.80
CA ASP A 40 -12.19 -8.64 21.87
C ASP A 40 -12.27 -7.79 20.58
N TYR A 41 -12.38 -6.47 20.74
CA TYR A 41 -12.56 -5.55 19.61
C TYR A 41 -11.32 -5.46 18.72
N HIS A 42 -10.13 -5.41 19.32
CA HIS A 42 -8.87 -5.25 18.61
C HIS A 42 -8.48 -6.55 17.91
N THR A 43 -8.57 -7.69 18.58
CA THR A 43 -8.37 -9.00 17.98
C THR A 43 -9.36 -9.23 16.83
N ALA A 44 -10.63 -8.82 16.98
CA ALA A 44 -11.60 -8.91 15.89
C ALA A 44 -11.24 -8.03 14.68
N GLN A 45 -10.67 -6.85 14.91
CA GLN A 45 -10.18 -5.95 13.87
C GLN A 45 -9.01 -6.58 13.09
N ASP A 46 -8.03 -7.12 13.81
CA ASP A 46 -6.87 -7.80 13.21
C ASP A 46 -7.30 -9.02 12.40
N LEU A 47 -8.26 -9.81 12.91
CA LEU A 47 -8.81 -10.97 12.20
C LEU A 47 -9.60 -10.59 10.94
N ALA A 48 -10.31 -9.47 10.96
CA ALA A 48 -10.99 -8.95 9.77
C ALA A 48 -9.98 -8.52 8.70
N GLN A 49 -8.92 -7.79 9.09
CA GLN A 49 -7.82 -7.43 8.20
C GLN A 49 -7.12 -8.69 7.62
N GLU A 50 -6.74 -9.64 8.47
CA GLU A 50 -6.10 -10.90 8.04
C GLU A 50 -7.01 -11.70 7.09
N THR A 51 -8.33 -11.64 7.30
CA THR A 51 -9.30 -12.27 6.40
C THR A 51 -9.17 -11.72 4.98
N PHE A 52 -9.14 -10.40 4.82
CA PHE A 52 -9.00 -9.79 3.50
C PHE A 52 -7.64 -10.07 2.87
N LEU A 53 -6.55 -10.08 3.65
CA LEU A 53 -5.24 -10.44 3.12
C LEU A 53 -5.23 -11.87 2.59
N LYS A 54 -5.76 -12.83 3.36
CA LYS A 54 -5.90 -14.22 2.89
C LYS A 54 -6.86 -14.33 1.71
N ALA A 55 -7.92 -13.55 1.70
CA ALA A 55 -8.86 -13.51 0.58
C ALA A 55 -8.19 -13.00 -0.69
N TYR A 56 -7.39 -11.94 -0.62
CA TYR A 56 -6.63 -11.43 -1.75
C TYR A 56 -5.68 -12.50 -2.31
N MET A 57 -4.82 -13.08 -1.47
CA MET A 57 -3.84 -14.10 -1.91
C MET A 57 -4.49 -15.35 -2.52
N ASN A 58 -5.69 -15.70 -2.05
CA ASN A 58 -6.40 -16.92 -2.46
C ASN A 58 -7.61 -16.63 -3.36
N MET A 59 -7.76 -15.40 -3.87
CA MET A 59 -8.96 -15.03 -4.63
C MET A 59 -9.14 -15.89 -5.89
N HIS A 60 -8.04 -16.32 -6.50
CA HIS A 60 -8.03 -17.25 -7.63
C HIS A 60 -8.68 -18.63 -7.33
N SER A 61 -8.83 -19.00 -6.05
CA SER A 61 -9.51 -20.23 -5.62
C SER A 61 -11.04 -20.10 -5.53
N LEU A 62 -11.58 -18.87 -5.62
CA LEU A 62 -13.01 -18.60 -5.57
C LEU A 62 -13.68 -19.04 -6.89
N LYS A 63 -14.22 -20.26 -6.90
CA LYS A 63 -14.84 -20.86 -8.10
C LYS A 63 -16.09 -20.13 -8.61
N ASN A 64 -16.87 -19.55 -7.71
CA ASN A 64 -18.06 -18.77 -8.07
C ASN A 64 -17.99 -17.38 -7.41
N PRO A 65 -17.74 -16.31 -8.18
CA PRO A 65 -17.71 -14.93 -7.68
C PRO A 65 -19.00 -14.50 -6.95
N GLU A 66 -20.15 -15.09 -7.27
CA GLU A 66 -21.42 -14.81 -6.56
C GLU A 66 -21.38 -15.21 -5.08
N LYS A 67 -20.46 -16.13 -4.71
CA LYS A 67 -20.31 -16.63 -3.34
C LYS A 67 -19.24 -15.89 -2.53
N LEU A 68 -18.80 -14.71 -2.99
CA LEU A 68 -17.75 -13.91 -2.33
C LEU A 68 -18.03 -13.74 -0.82
N GLY A 69 -19.23 -13.27 -0.45
CA GLY A 69 -19.57 -13.03 0.95
C GLY A 69 -19.50 -14.28 1.82
N SER A 70 -20.09 -15.41 1.36
CA SER A 70 -20.03 -16.69 2.09
C SER A 70 -18.61 -17.24 2.19
N TRP A 71 -17.80 -17.01 1.16
CA TRP A 71 -16.40 -17.41 1.15
C TRP A 71 -15.58 -16.59 2.16
N LEU A 72 -15.72 -15.26 2.18
CA LEU A 72 -15.09 -14.38 3.17
C LEU A 72 -15.50 -14.75 4.60
N TYR A 73 -16.78 -15.03 4.84
CA TYR A 73 -17.27 -15.51 6.12
C TYR A 73 -16.56 -16.79 6.58
N SER A 74 -16.38 -17.74 5.66
CA SER A 74 -15.71 -19.01 5.99
C SER A 74 -14.25 -18.83 6.42
N ILE A 75 -13.58 -17.80 5.88
CA ILE A 75 -12.21 -17.44 6.22
C ILE A 75 -12.20 -16.79 7.62
N VAL A 76 -12.97 -15.72 7.85
CA VAL A 76 -12.95 -15.00 9.14
C VAL A 76 -13.37 -15.91 10.30
N ARG A 77 -14.37 -16.76 10.09
CA ARG A 77 -14.82 -17.71 11.12
C ARG A 77 -13.72 -18.71 11.47
N ARG A 78 -12.99 -19.20 10.47
CA ARG A 78 -11.87 -20.13 10.70
C ARG A 78 -10.73 -19.45 11.44
N LEU A 79 -10.37 -18.23 11.06
CA LEU A 79 -9.34 -17.45 11.75
C LEU A 79 -9.72 -17.19 13.20
N SER A 80 -10.95 -16.74 13.44
CA SER A 80 -11.45 -16.43 14.78
C SER A 80 -11.49 -17.65 15.70
N LEU A 81 -11.95 -18.80 15.19
CA LEU A 81 -11.93 -20.06 15.95
C LEU A 81 -10.51 -20.54 16.25
N ASN A 82 -9.55 -20.27 15.37
CA ASN A 82 -8.15 -20.59 15.61
C ASN A 82 -7.51 -19.65 16.64
N ALA A 83 -7.82 -18.36 16.59
CA ALA A 83 -7.37 -17.38 17.59
C ALA A 83 -7.83 -17.78 19.00
N LEU A 84 -9.13 -18.08 19.18
CA LEU A 84 -9.68 -18.59 20.44
C LEU A 84 -8.98 -19.85 20.97
N ARG A 85 -8.61 -20.79 20.09
CA ARG A 85 -7.92 -22.03 20.49
C ARG A 85 -6.49 -21.77 20.94
N THR A 86 -5.85 -20.77 20.38
CA THR A 86 -4.48 -20.37 20.75
C THR A 86 -4.52 -19.59 22.06
N GLU A 87 -5.39 -18.58 22.17
CA GLU A 87 -5.64 -17.84 23.42
C GLU A 87 -6.10 -18.77 24.54
N GLY A 88 -6.98 -19.75 24.27
CA GLY A 88 -7.41 -20.74 25.27
C GLY A 88 -6.29 -21.65 25.81
N ARG A 89 -5.14 -21.75 25.13
CA ARG A 89 -3.93 -22.40 25.67
C ARG A 89 -3.12 -21.44 26.54
N TYR A 90 -3.10 -20.16 26.21
CA TYR A 90 -2.40 -19.12 26.97
C TYR A 90 -3.22 -18.61 28.18
N MET A 91 -4.55 -18.62 28.13
CA MET A 91 -5.50 -18.30 29.22
C MET A 91 -5.50 -19.31 30.37
N SER A 92 -4.63 -20.33 30.36
CA SER A 92 -4.27 -21.05 31.59
C SER A 92 -3.39 -20.19 32.52
N LEU A 93 -2.97 -19.00 32.07
CA LEU A 93 -2.32 -17.97 32.87
C LEU A 93 -3.01 -16.61 32.61
N GLU A 94 -3.60 -16.07 33.68
CA GLU A 94 -4.10 -14.70 33.90
C GLU A 94 -5.46 -14.26 33.32
N ILE A 95 -6.26 -13.71 34.25
CA ILE A 95 -7.61 -13.18 34.09
C ILE A 95 -7.55 -11.65 34.00
N ALA A 96 -8.22 -11.12 32.98
CA ALA A 96 -8.95 -9.86 32.81
C ALA A 96 -8.45 -8.56 33.48
N TYR A 97 -8.29 -7.53 32.64
CA TYR A 97 -8.48 -6.14 33.05
C TYR A 97 -9.41 -5.37 32.10
N ASP A 98 -10.23 -4.55 32.75
CA ASP A 98 -11.25 -3.62 32.28
C ASP A 98 -10.63 -2.43 31.53
N LEU A 99 -11.22 -1.97 30.43
CA LEU A 99 -10.78 -0.79 29.69
C LEU A 99 -11.89 0.27 29.67
N GLN A 100 -11.76 1.25 30.56
CA GLN A 100 -12.48 2.53 30.48
C GLN A 100 -11.77 3.45 29.47
N ILE A 101 -12.54 4.07 28.58
CA ILE A 101 -12.07 5.13 27.67
C ILE A 101 -12.68 6.47 28.12
N ASP A 102 -11.82 7.44 28.38
CA ASP A 102 -12.15 8.80 28.83
C ASP A 102 -12.24 9.77 27.64
N GLN A 103 -13.27 10.64 27.63
CA GLN A 103 -13.34 11.97 26.99
C GLN A 103 -14.77 12.57 27.11
N SER A 104 -14.83 13.85 27.49
CA SER A 104 -15.99 14.66 27.94
C SER A 104 -16.81 15.35 26.85
N VAL A 105 -18.03 15.88 27.05
CA VAL A 105 -19.18 15.63 27.97
C VAL A 105 -20.40 16.33 27.30
N GLU A 106 -21.58 15.77 27.54
CA GLU A 106 -22.94 16.20 27.18
C GLU A 106 -23.56 15.70 25.86
N GLU A 107 -23.13 16.11 24.66
CA GLU A 107 -23.83 15.64 23.42
C GLU A 107 -23.38 14.25 22.96
N LEU A 108 -22.10 13.91 23.18
CA LEU A 108 -21.52 12.57 23.00
C LEU A 108 -22.04 11.55 24.03
N VAL A 109 -22.49 12.00 25.20
CA VAL A 109 -22.95 11.13 26.30
C VAL A 109 -24.32 10.53 25.94
N LEU A 110 -25.21 11.32 25.35
CA LEU A 110 -26.53 10.83 24.95
C LEU A 110 -26.44 9.81 23.80
N GLN A 111 -25.57 10.06 22.81
CA GLN A 111 -25.31 9.11 21.73
C GLN A 111 -24.56 7.85 22.21
N ARG A 112 -23.60 7.98 23.15
CA ARG A 112 -22.91 6.84 23.77
C ARG A 112 -23.83 5.97 24.61
N ASP A 113 -24.75 6.56 25.36
CA ASP A 113 -25.72 5.80 26.16
C ASP A 113 -26.70 5.03 25.29
N VAL A 114 -27.14 5.63 24.18
CA VAL A 114 -27.98 4.94 23.20
C VAL A 114 -27.18 3.86 22.45
N ARG A 115 -25.94 4.15 22.01
CA ARG A 115 -25.00 3.16 21.45
C ARG A 115 -24.83 1.97 22.38
N ARG A 116 -24.51 2.22 23.64
CA ARG A 116 -24.31 1.18 24.67
C ARG A 116 -25.58 0.36 24.87
N LYS A 117 -26.74 0.98 25.01
CA LYS A 117 -28.02 0.26 25.16
C LYS A 117 -28.38 -0.59 23.94
N VAL A 118 -28.09 -0.12 22.73
CA VAL A 118 -28.25 -0.89 21.48
C VAL A 118 -27.32 -2.10 21.49
N PHE A 119 -26.05 -1.88 21.83
CA PHE A 119 -25.02 -2.92 21.85
C PHE A 119 -25.28 -3.95 22.94
N ASP A 120 -25.68 -3.54 24.14
CA ASP A 120 -26.03 -4.42 25.27
C ASP A 120 -27.27 -5.27 24.95
N ALA A 121 -28.30 -4.66 24.34
CA ALA A 121 -29.48 -5.38 23.92
C ALA A 121 -29.13 -6.41 22.83
N PHE A 122 -28.32 -6.03 21.83
CA PHE A 122 -27.81 -6.97 20.84
C PHE A 122 -26.99 -8.08 21.49
N ASN A 123 -26.18 -7.74 22.49
CA ASN A 123 -25.38 -8.67 23.28
C ASN A 123 -26.20 -9.60 24.19
N SER A 124 -27.47 -9.27 24.45
CA SER A 124 -28.39 -10.16 25.18
C SER A 124 -28.99 -11.27 24.29
N LEU A 125 -28.88 -11.15 22.96
CA LEU A 125 -29.33 -12.20 22.05
C LEU A 125 -28.53 -13.48 22.22
N LYS A 126 -29.16 -14.64 21.98
CA LYS A 126 -28.41 -15.90 21.86
C LYS A 126 -27.50 -15.84 20.63
N GLU A 127 -26.30 -16.39 20.71
CA GLU A 127 -25.31 -16.39 19.63
C GLU A 127 -25.91 -16.77 18.25
N PRO A 128 -26.73 -17.84 18.10
CA PRO A 128 -27.29 -18.19 16.78
C PRO A 128 -28.25 -17.16 16.21
N GLN A 129 -28.96 -16.41 17.07
CA GLN A 129 -29.85 -15.33 16.69
C GLN A 129 -29.05 -14.10 16.27
N ARG A 130 -28.02 -13.79 17.05
CA ARG A 130 -27.13 -12.66 16.82
C ARG A 130 -26.39 -12.79 15.51
N LEU A 131 -25.74 -13.93 15.25
CA LEU A 131 -25.02 -14.18 14.00
C LEU A 131 -25.92 -14.06 12.76
N ALA A 132 -27.13 -14.64 12.81
CA ALA A 132 -28.08 -14.55 11.71
C ALA A 132 -28.54 -13.10 11.45
N SER A 133 -28.62 -12.29 12.51
CA SER A 133 -29.01 -10.88 12.41
C SER A 133 -27.88 -10.00 11.92
N THR A 134 -26.64 -10.29 12.34
CA THR A 134 -25.42 -9.64 11.81
C THR A 134 -25.33 -9.86 10.31
N LEU A 135 -25.42 -11.11 9.85
CA LEU A 135 -25.35 -11.41 8.42
C LEU A 135 -26.49 -10.75 7.64
N HIS A 136 -27.72 -10.79 8.15
CA HIS A 136 -28.85 -10.24 7.42
C HIS A 136 -28.89 -8.71 7.39
N TYR A 137 -28.82 -8.06 8.57
CA TYR A 137 -29.03 -6.62 8.67
C TYR A 137 -27.75 -5.82 8.40
N LEU A 138 -26.60 -6.30 8.86
CA LEU A 138 -25.32 -5.62 8.64
C LEU A 138 -24.66 -6.13 7.36
N GLY A 139 -24.74 -7.44 7.09
CA GLY A 139 -24.18 -8.07 5.90
C GLY A 139 -24.97 -7.88 4.62
N GLY A 140 -26.21 -7.39 4.72
CA GLY A 140 -27.12 -7.27 3.57
C GLY A 140 -27.47 -8.61 2.92
N PHE A 141 -27.11 -9.74 3.55
CA PHE A 141 -27.39 -11.07 3.01
C PHE A 141 -28.88 -11.35 3.09
N THR A 142 -29.44 -11.94 2.03
CA THR A 142 -30.81 -12.45 2.06
C THR A 142 -30.94 -13.56 3.12
N ILE A 143 -32.18 -13.87 3.53
CA ILE A 143 -32.44 -14.99 4.45
C ILE A 143 -31.88 -16.31 3.89
N LYS A 144 -31.99 -16.49 2.56
CA LYS A 144 -31.45 -17.66 1.87
C LYS A 144 -29.92 -17.71 1.97
N GLU A 145 -29.25 -16.62 1.64
CA GLU A 145 -27.78 -16.55 1.75
C GLU A 145 -27.32 -16.71 3.21
N THR A 146 -28.03 -16.11 4.16
CA THR A 146 -27.75 -16.29 5.61
C THR A 146 -27.87 -17.76 6.02
N ALA A 147 -28.89 -18.47 5.52
CA ALA A 147 -29.08 -19.89 5.78
C ALA A 147 -27.93 -20.73 5.20
N GLU A 148 -27.51 -20.42 3.98
CA GLU A 148 -26.36 -21.06 3.31
C GLU A 148 -25.04 -20.79 4.06
N ILE A 149 -24.81 -19.55 4.50
CA ILE A 149 -23.60 -19.14 5.24
C ILE A 149 -23.51 -19.86 6.59
N LEU A 150 -24.65 -19.99 7.29
CA LEU A 150 -24.72 -20.60 8.62
C LEU A 150 -24.86 -22.12 8.59
N ASP A 151 -24.98 -22.73 7.41
CA ASP A 151 -25.27 -24.15 7.21
C ASP A 151 -26.54 -24.62 7.99
N ILE A 152 -27.64 -23.89 7.80
CA ILE A 152 -28.95 -24.17 8.41
C ILE A 152 -30.07 -24.10 7.37
N SER A 153 -31.27 -24.57 7.73
CA SER A 153 -32.44 -24.41 6.85
C SER A 153 -32.88 -22.95 6.75
N ILE A 154 -33.46 -22.56 5.60
CA ILE A 154 -34.04 -21.23 5.39
C ILE A 154 -35.03 -20.87 6.51
N ASN A 155 -35.89 -21.80 6.90
CA ASN A 155 -36.83 -21.62 8.01
C ASN A 155 -36.12 -21.38 9.35
N ALA A 156 -34.98 -22.03 9.59
CA ALA A 156 -34.19 -21.80 10.80
C ALA A 156 -33.54 -20.41 10.80
N ALA A 157 -33.03 -19.95 9.65
CA ALA A 157 -32.51 -18.59 9.50
C ALA A 157 -33.60 -17.54 9.71
N GLU A 158 -34.74 -17.68 9.04
CA GLU A 158 -35.91 -16.81 9.18
C GLU A 158 -36.40 -16.76 10.63
N SER A 159 -36.51 -17.93 11.29
CA SER A 159 -36.88 -18.03 12.69
C SER A 159 -35.89 -17.37 13.63
N ARG A 160 -34.59 -17.44 13.34
CA ARG A 160 -33.54 -16.78 14.13
C ARG A 160 -33.63 -15.27 13.97
N ILE A 161 -33.66 -14.77 12.74
CA ILE A 161 -33.78 -13.33 12.42
C ILE A 161 -35.07 -12.74 13.01
N ARG A 162 -36.20 -13.44 12.87
CA ARG A 162 -37.48 -13.01 13.43
C ARG A 162 -37.41 -12.92 14.96
N ARG A 163 -36.87 -13.95 15.63
CA ARG A 163 -36.74 -13.93 17.10
C ARG A 163 -35.79 -12.85 17.58
N SER A 164 -34.73 -12.55 16.84
CA SER A 164 -33.86 -11.41 17.14
C SER A 164 -34.62 -10.09 17.09
N LYS A 165 -35.54 -9.94 16.14
CA LYS A 165 -36.42 -8.78 15.99
C LYS A 165 -37.56 -8.73 17.01
N ASP A 166 -38.00 -9.87 17.51
CA ASP A 166 -38.94 -9.91 18.64
C ASP A 166 -38.22 -9.47 19.93
N SER A 167 -36.94 -9.84 20.09
CA SER A 167 -36.10 -9.43 21.22
C SER A 167 -35.55 -8.01 21.11
N LEU A 168 -35.40 -7.47 19.89
CA LEU A 168 -34.85 -6.14 19.61
C LEU A 168 -35.82 -5.32 18.79
N LYS A 169 -36.17 -4.11 19.24
CA LYS A 169 -37.01 -3.21 18.44
C LYS A 169 -36.38 -2.95 17.07
N LYS A 170 -37.20 -2.89 16.01
CA LYS A 170 -36.74 -2.59 14.63
C LYS A 170 -35.90 -1.30 14.57
N GLU A 171 -36.25 -0.30 15.36
CA GLU A 171 -35.50 0.96 15.53
C GLU A 171 -34.08 0.75 16.06
N LEU A 172 -33.87 -0.27 16.90
CA LEU A 172 -32.57 -0.62 17.46
C LEU A 172 -31.63 -1.22 16.40
N PHE A 173 -32.19 -1.94 15.42
CA PHE A 173 -31.43 -2.45 14.27
C PHE A 173 -31.06 -1.36 13.29
N VAL A 174 -31.97 -0.41 13.03
CA VAL A 174 -31.67 0.77 12.19
C VAL A 174 -30.60 1.61 12.88
N LEU A 175 -30.71 1.83 14.18
CA LEU A 175 -29.66 2.49 14.93
C LEU A 175 -28.35 1.71 14.87
N MET A 176 -28.35 0.39 15.08
CA MET A 176 -27.12 -0.40 15.01
C MET A 176 -26.46 -0.34 13.63
N ASP A 177 -27.24 -0.36 12.55
CA ASP A 177 -26.76 -0.14 11.18
C ASP A 177 -26.11 1.24 11.04
N ASP A 178 -26.78 2.32 11.49
CA ASP A 178 -26.23 3.69 11.48
C ASP A 178 -25.02 3.87 12.42
N LEU A 179 -24.95 3.07 13.49
CA LEU A 179 -23.87 3.11 14.48
C LEU A 179 -22.63 2.33 14.03
N MET A 180 -22.82 1.27 13.23
CA MET A 180 -21.74 0.52 12.61
C MET A 180 -21.26 1.14 11.31
N LYS A 181 -22.08 1.98 10.64
CA LYS A 181 -21.63 2.94 9.61
C LYS A 181 -20.79 4.07 10.23
N ASP A 182 -19.76 3.70 10.99
CA ASP A 182 -18.72 4.64 11.32
C ASP A 182 -17.89 4.84 10.04
N ASP A 183 -18.14 5.96 9.33
CA ASP A 183 -17.53 6.35 8.04
C ASP A 183 -15.98 6.42 8.05
N GLY A 184 -15.32 5.95 9.10
CA GLY A 184 -13.87 5.77 9.18
C GLY A 184 -13.40 4.32 9.37
N PHE A 185 -14.22 3.38 9.85
CA PHE A 185 -13.75 2.02 10.17
C PHE A 185 -13.43 1.24 8.91
N GLU A 186 -14.36 1.19 7.95
CA GLU A 186 -14.13 0.41 6.73
C GLU A 186 -13.00 1.01 5.90
N GLN A 187 -12.86 2.33 5.89
CA GLN A 187 -11.78 3.05 5.22
C GLN A 187 -10.43 2.81 5.91
N ASN A 188 -10.40 2.61 7.22
CA ASN A 188 -9.17 2.25 7.94
C ASN A 188 -8.75 0.81 7.62
N ILE A 189 -9.69 -0.14 7.70
CA ILE A 189 -9.42 -1.54 7.33
C ILE A 189 -9.02 -1.65 5.86
N GLU A 190 -9.74 -0.98 4.97
CA GLU A 190 -9.40 -0.88 3.56
C GLU A 190 -7.98 -0.36 3.37
N ARG A 191 -7.64 0.77 3.98
CA ARG A 191 -6.30 1.37 3.88
C ARG A 191 -5.22 0.38 4.30
N GLU A 192 -5.37 -0.25 5.45
CA GLU A 192 -4.37 -1.20 5.95
C GLU A 192 -4.28 -2.48 5.11
N VAL A 193 -5.40 -2.94 4.56
CA VAL A 193 -5.42 -4.06 3.61
C VAL A 193 -4.75 -3.69 2.28
N LEU A 194 -5.14 -2.56 1.68
CA LEU A 194 -4.58 -2.09 0.40
C LEU A 194 -3.08 -1.82 0.53
N ARG A 195 -2.66 -1.19 1.63
CA ARG A 195 -1.24 -0.99 1.95
C ARG A 195 -0.45 -2.29 1.92
N ALA A 196 -1.07 -3.39 2.34
CA ALA A 196 -0.42 -4.70 2.43
C ALA A 196 -0.53 -5.53 1.14
N ILE A 197 -1.14 -5.04 0.08
CA ILE A 197 -1.23 -5.79 -1.19
C ILE A 197 -0.74 -4.98 -2.39
N VAL A 198 -0.89 -3.65 -2.37
CA VAL A 198 -0.43 -2.75 -3.41
C VAL A 198 1.09 -2.66 -3.37
N PRO A 199 1.80 -2.97 -4.48
CA PRO A 199 3.24 -2.79 -4.54
C PRO A 199 3.62 -1.32 -4.30
N ARG A 200 4.56 -1.08 -3.39
CA ARG A 200 5.08 0.26 -3.07
C ARG A 200 6.55 0.33 -3.43
N ILE A 201 7.09 1.52 -3.74
CA ILE A 201 8.55 1.65 -3.86
C ILE A 201 9.16 1.35 -2.48
N ALA A 202 9.93 0.28 -2.41
CA ALA A 202 10.68 -0.16 -1.24
C ALA A 202 11.90 0.73 -1.03
N THR A 203 12.64 0.92 -2.13
CA THR A 203 13.99 1.46 -2.14
C THR A 203 14.27 2.09 -3.49
N ILE A 204 15.01 3.18 -3.49
CA ILE A 204 15.65 3.72 -4.67
C ILE A 204 17.13 3.38 -4.60
N GLU A 205 17.60 2.56 -5.54
CA GLU A 205 19.01 2.23 -5.66
C GLU A 205 19.73 3.31 -6.48
N ILE A 206 20.74 3.93 -5.89
CA ILE A 206 21.55 4.93 -6.58
C ILE A 206 22.95 4.35 -6.83
N PRO A 207 23.36 4.21 -8.10
CA PRO A 207 24.70 3.75 -8.43
C PRO A 207 25.73 4.82 -8.04
N VAL A 208 26.79 4.44 -7.34
CA VAL A 208 27.91 5.31 -6.94
C VAL A 208 29.25 4.63 -7.21
N PHE A 209 30.31 5.40 -7.51
CA PHE A 209 31.66 4.86 -7.64
C PHE A 209 32.37 4.83 -6.29
N ASP A 210 32.24 5.92 -5.53
CA ASP A 210 32.82 6.09 -4.21
C ASP A 210 31.73 6.11 -3.14
N LEU A 211 31.47 4.94 -2.57
CA LEU A 211 30.42 4.76 -1.58
C LEU A 211 30.59 5.66 -0.35
N ARG A 212 31.82 5.84 0.13
CA ARG A 212 32.07 6.63 1.34
C ARG A 212 31.81 8.10 1.09
N ARG A 213 32.38 8.62 0.00
CA ARG A 213 32.16 10.01 -0.43
C ARG A 213 30.67 10.29 -0.67
N ALA A 214 29.96 9.35 -1.28
CA ALA A 214 28.53 9.47 -1.48
C ALA A 214 27.78 9.50 -0.14
N VAL A 215 27.99 8.55 0.77
CA VAL A 215 27.34 8.53 2.10
C VAL A 215 27.55 9.85 2.86
N GLU A 216 28.79 10.34 2.91
CA GLU A 216 29.12 11.62 3.55
C GLU A 216 28.38 12.78 2.88
N TRP A 217 28.35 12.83 1.54
CA TRP A 217 27.68 13.89 0.79
C TRP A 217 26.16 13.89 0.97
N TYR A 218 25.49 12.73 0.87
CA TYR A 218 24.04 12.63 1.08
C TYR A 218 23.66 13.00 2.52
N GLY A 219 24.53 12.68 3.50
CA GLY A 219 24.34 13.08 4.89
C GLY A 219 24.47 14.59 5.09
N GLU A 220 25.53 15.20 4.56
CA GLU A 220 25.80 16.63 4.73
C GLU A 220 24.86 17.53 3.93
N MET A 221 24.54 17.16 2.69
CA MET A 221 23.80 18.00 1.75
C MET A 221 22.29 17.79 1.86
N LEU A 222 21.85 16.55 2.04
CA LEU A 222 20.43 16.17 2.02
C LEU A 222 19.91 15.72 3.40
N GLY A 223 20.78 15.70 4.42
CA GLY A 223 20.39 15.34 5.79
C GLY A 223 20.10 13.84 5.98
N ALA A 224 20.61 12.99 5.09
CA ALA A 224 20.46 11.55 5.18
C ALA A 224 21.23 10.97 6.38
N LYS A 225 20.70 9.91 6.99
CA LYS A 225 21.32 9.15 8.08
C LYS A 225 21.72 7.77 7.57
N LEU A 226 22.96 7.39 7.83
CA LEU A 226 23.43 6.03 7.58
C LEU A 226 22.71 5.04 8.50
N GLN A 227 22.26 3.93 7.94
CA GLN A 227 21.79 2.80 8.73
C GLN A 227 22.98 1.95 9.20
N GLY A 228 23.13 1.84 10.52
CA GLY A 228 24.20 1.05 11.14
C GLY A 228 25.53 1.79 11.22
N GLU A 229 26.55 1.09 11.71
CA GLU A 229 27.92 1.61 11.81
C GLU A 229 28.68 1.37 10.51
N TRP A 230 29.41 2.39 10.05
CA TRP A 230 30.18 2.31 8.81
C TRP A 230 31.24 1.20 8.85
N ASN A 231 31.47 0.57 7.70
CA ASN A 231 32.54 -0.39 7.49
C ASN A 231 33.13 -0.21 6.07
N ASP A 232 34.46 -0.08 5.99
CA ASP A 232 35.18 0.20 4.74
C ASP A 232 35.12 -0.96 3.70
N GLU A 233 34.72 -2.16 4.11
CA GLU A 233 34.50 -3.29 3.20
C GLU A 233 33.14 -3.23 2.50
N TRP A 234 32.25 -2.33 2.92
CA TRP A 234 30.92 -2.21 2.34
C TRP A 234 30.97 -1.86 0.85
N LYS A 235 30.10 -2.55 0.11
CA LYS A 235 29.87 -2.31 -1.32
C LYS A 235 28.50 -1.68 -1.59
N ALA A 236 27.71 -1.49 -0.55
CA ALA A 236 26.47 -0.75 -0.58
C ALA A 236 26.17 -0.18 0.80
N ALA A 237 25.40 0.89 0.87
CA ALA A 237 25.01 1.55 2.11
C ALA A 237 23.53 1.97 2.04
N MET A 238 22.82 1.81 3.15
CA MET A 238 21.42 2.21 3.25
C MET A 238 21.30 3.53 4.01
N LEU A 239 20.58 4.47 3.43
CA LEU A 239 20.38 5.81 3.94
C LEU A 239 18.90 6.11 4.19
N HIS A 240 18.62 6.83 5.28
CA HIS A 240 17.29 7.24 5.71
C HIS A 240 17.20 8.76 5.91
N PHE A 241 16.11 9.39 5.48
CA PHE A 241 15.91 10.82 5.71
C PHE A 241 15.17 11.09 7.03
N GLN A 242 15.55 12.18 7.73
CA GLN A 242 15.06 12.48 9.08
C GLN A 242 13.55 12.79 9.15
N GLY A 243 12.91 13.15 8.04
CA GLY A 243 11.46 13.39 8.00
C GLY A 243 10.59 12.13 8.10
N GLY A 244 11.20 10.94 8.27
CA GLY A 244 10.48 9.68 8.26
C GLY A 244 11.29 8.45 8.67
N SER A 245 12.16 8.54 9.68
CA SER A 245 12.76 7.32 10.28
C SER A 245 11.74 6.42 10.99
N GLY A 246 10.44 6.73 10.92
CA GLY A 246 9.34 5.90 11.40
C GLY A 246 8.01 6.15 10.71
N ALA A 247 7.97 6.80 9.54
CA ALA A 247 6.75 7.00 8.76
C ALA A 247 6.68 5.98 7.63
N VAL A 248 5.57 5.25 7.57
CA VAL A 248 5.20 4.27 6.55
C VAL A 248 5.62 4.66 5.12
N GLY A 249 6.34 3.78 4.42
CA GLY A 249 6.39 3.81 2.95
C GLY A 249 7.24 4.92 2.33
N VAL A 250 8.16 5.54 3.08
CA VAL A 250 9.19 6.40 2.46
C VAL A 250 10.33 5.52 1.93
N PRO A 251 10.62 5.54 0.62
CA PRO A 251 11.70 4.75 0.06
C PRO A 251 13.03 5.12 0.72
N SER A 252 13.77 4.12 1.18
CA SER A 252 15.16 4.30 1.58
C SER A 252 16.02 4.52 0.35
N VAL A 253 17.10 5.27 0.48
CA VAL A 253 18.10 5.38 -0.58
C VAL A 253 19.15 4.30 -0.32
N TYR A 254 19.35 3.42 -1.29
CA TYR A 254 20.37 2.37 -1.23
C TYR A 254 21.49 2.73 -2.20
N LEU A 255 22.59 3.24 -1.66
CA LEU A 255 23.76 3.57 -2.46
C LEU A 255 24.50 2.28 -2.80
N VAL A 256 24.71 2.01 -4.08
CA VAL A 256 25.34 0.78 -4.54
C VAL A 256 26.63 1.10 -5.30
N LYS A 257 27.73 0.49 -4.86
CA LYS A 257 29.00 0.63 -5.56
C LYS A 257 28.97 -0.09 -6.90
N THR A 258 29.21 0.63 -7.99
CA THR A 258 29.19 0.10 -9.35
C THR A 258 30.23 0.77 -10.26
N GLU A 259 30.60 0.06 -11.32
CA GLU A 259 31.40 0.59 -12.45
C GLU A 259 30.51 0.96 -13.65
N ASP A 260 29.25 0.54 -13.65
CA ASP A 260 28.26 0.82 -14.69
C ASP A 260 27.48 2.10 -14.39
N THR A 261 27.29 2.92 -15.43
CA THR A 261 27.08 4.37 -15.30
C THR A 261 26.06 4.93 -16.27
N ARG A 262 25.45 4.11 -17.13
CA ARG A 262 24.82 4.60 -18.36
C ARG A 262 23.30 4.47 -18.45
N ARG A 263 22.60 3.81 -17.51
CA ARG A 263 21.16 3.51 -17.64
C ARG A 263 20.43 3.40 -16.29
N LEU A 264 19.10 3.29 -16.32
CA LEU A 264 18.23 2.84 -15.20
C LEU A 264 18.50 1.40 -14.72
N ILE A 265 19.56 0.80 -15.23
CA ILE A 265 20.01 -0.55 -14.98
C ILE A 265 21.52 -0.48 -14.86
N PHE A 266 22.09 -1.10 -13.82
CA PHE A 266 23.54 -1.11 -13.64
C PHE A 266 24.03 -2.45 -13.08
N LYS A 267 25.29 -2.79 -13.36
CA LYS A 267 25.94 -3.99 -12.83
C LYS A 267 26.59 -3.74 -11.47
N ASN A 268 26.03 -4.31 -10.40
CA ASN A 268 26.56 -4.20 -9.04
C ASN A 268 27.91 -4.94 -8.88
N THR A 269 28.92 -4.26 -8.31
CA THR A 269 30.27 -4.82 -8.11
C THR A 269 30.37 -5.90 -7.02
N ARG A 270 29.45 -5.91 -6.04
CA ARG A 270 29.41 -6.86 -4.92
C ARG A 270 29.07 -8.28 -5.36
N HIS A 271 28.12 -8.42 -6.28
CA HIS A 271 27.59 -9.72 -6.69
C HIS A 271 27.68 -9.97 -8.20
N GLY A 272 28.03 -8.96 -9.00
CA GLY A 272 28.12 -9.06 -10.45
C GLY A 272 26.77 -9.12 -11.18
N TYR A 273 25.66 -9.04 -10.44
CA TYR A 273 24.30 -9.03 -10.99
C TYR A 273 23.88 -7.66 -11.50
N ILE A 274 22.95 -7.69 -12.45
CA ILE A 274 22.26 -6.51 -12.96
C ILE A 274 21.19 -6.11 -11.93
N GLN A 275 21.20 -4.85 -11.51
CA GLN A 275 20.23 -4.26 -10.60
C GLN A 275 19.41 -3.16 -11.25
N SER A 276 18.19 -2.98 -10.72
CA SER A 276 17.24 -1.92 -11.01
C SER A 276 17.52 -0.68 -10.14
N VAL A 277 17.13 0.49 -10.62
CA VAL A 277 17.11 1.72 -9.82
C VAL A 277 15.91 1.76 -8.86
N ILE A 278 14.81 1.11 -9.23
CA ILE A 278 13.55 1.16 -8.49
C ILE A 278 13.21 -0.26 -8.03
N ASP A 279 13.19 -0.45 -6.72
CA ASP A 279 12.76 -1.70 -6.11
C ASP A 279 11.39 -1.53 -5.49
N LEU A 280 10.45 -2.37 -5.91
CA LEU A 280 9.10 -2.46 -5.37
C LEU A 280 9.05 -3.47 -4.24
N TYR A 281 8.22 -3.21 -3.24
CA TYR A 281 7.90 -4.13 -2.17
C TYR A 281 6.50 -4.69 -2.39
N THR A 282 6.34 -6.00 -2.26
CA THR A 282 5.04 -6.69 -2.20
C THR A 282 5.04 -7.77 -1.12
N HIS A 283 3.91 -7.95 -0.44
CA HIS A 283 3.76 -9.03 0.54
C HIS A 283 3.66 -10.43 -0.12
N ASP A 284 3.15 -10.53 -1.36
CA ASP A 284 3.06 -11.80 -2.10
C ASP A 284 3.90 -11.77 -3.38
N LEU A 285 5.19 -12.04 -3.18
CA LEU A 285 6.16 -12.10 -4.26
C LEU A 285 5.77 -13.11 -5.35
N LYS A 286 5.22 -14.28 -4.98
CA LYS A 286 4.86 -15.34 -5.93
C LYS A 286 3.58 -15.01 -6.69
N GLY A 287 2.59 -14.42 -6.02
CA GLY A 287 1.39 -13.87 -6.66
C GLY A 287 1.74 -12.78 -7.64
N TYR A 288 2.55 -11.80 -7.22
CA TYR A 288 2.96 -10.70 -8.09
C TYR A 288 3.78 -11.18 -9.29
N TYR A 289 4.69 -12.15 -9.10
CA TYR A 289 5.40 -12.78 -10.21
C TYR A 289 4.46 -13.41 -11.24
N ARG A 290 3.45 -14.18 -10.79
CA ARG A 290 2.44 -14.78 -11.68
C ARG A 290 1.61 -13.71 -12.39
N PHE A 291 1.17 -12.69 -11.66
CA PHE A 291 0.43 -11.55 -12.19
C PHE A 291 1.14 -10.88 -13.37
N LEU A 292 2.45 -10.65 -13.23
CA LEU A 292 3.29 -10.08 -14.29
C LEU A 292 3.47 -11.04 -15.47
N LYS A 293 3.77 -12.32 -15.21
CA LYS A 293 3.91 -13.34 -16.27
C LYS A 293 2.63 -13.51 -17.09
N GLU A 294 1.46 -13.55 -16.45
CA GLU A 294 0.16 -13.72 -17.12
C GLU A 294 -0.18 -12.53 -18.03
N ARG A 295 0.39 -11.36 -17.76
CA ARG A 295 0.29 -10.14 -18.58
C ARG A 295 1.37 -10.02 -19.65
N GLY A 296 2.25 -11.01 -19.76
CA GLY A 296 3.35 -11.01 -20.73
C GLY A 296 4.46 -10.02 -20.41
N VAL A 297 4.58 -9.56 -19.15
CA VAL A 297 5.69 -8.71 -18.71
C VAL A 297 6.99 -9.53 -18.75
N ASP A 298 8.07 -8.91 -19.20
CA ASP A 298 9.42 -9.51 -19.18
C ASP A 298 9.90 -9.60 -17.73
N VAL A 299 9.74 -10.77 -17.11
CA VAL A 299 10.25 -11.06 -15.77
C VAL A 299 11.31 -12.15 -15.84
N ASN A 300 12.35 -12.02 -14.99
CA ASN A 300 13.40 -13.02 -14.85
C ASN A 300 12.81 -14.41 -14.57
N GLU A 301 13.34 -15.46 -15.22
CA GLU A 301 12.90 -16.83 -14.95
C GLU A 301 13.29 -17.28 -13.55
N ILE A 302 12.33 -17.88 -12.82
CA ILE A 302 12.51 -18.37 -11.45
C ILE A 302 11.95 -19.77 -11.33
N ASP A 303 12.78 -20.71 -10.86
CA ASP A 303 12.31 -22.01 -10.40
C ASP A 303 12.00 -21.96 -8.90
N TRP A 304 10.74 -21.69 -8.57
CA TRP A 304 10.27 -21.62 -7.18
C TRP A 304 10.38 -22.94 -6.40
N LYS A 305 10.59 -24.09 -7.07
CA LYS A 305 10.86 -25.37 -6.40
C LYS A 305 12.32 -25.45 -5.94
N GLN A 306 13.24 -24.92 -6.73
CA GLN A 306 14.67 -24.89 -6.40
C GLN A 306 15.01 -23.70 -5.49
N GLU A 307 14.27 -22.60 -5.61
CA GLU A 307 14.47 -21.37 -4.83
C GLU A 307 13.24 -21.01 -3.97
N PRO A 308 12.82 -21.89 -3.04
CA PRO A 308 11.58 -21.69 -2.28
C PRO A 308 11.60 -20.45 -1.38
N ASN A 309 12.79 -20.01 -0.98
CA ASN A 309 13.04 -18.89 -0.07
C ASN A 309 13.51 -17.62 -0.80
N ARG A 310 13.37 -17.55 -2.13
CA ARG A 310 13.75 -16.36 -2.89
C ARG A 310 12.94 -15.15 -2.43
N GLN A 311 13.64 -14.04 -2.23
CA GLN A 311 13.12 -12.82 -1.61
C GLN A 311 12.95 -11.65 -2.57
N GLY A 312 13.29 -11.84 -3.85
CA GLY A 312 13.04 -10.83 -4.87
C GLY A 312 13.31 -11.31 -6.30
N PHE A 313 12.86 -10.52 -7.27
CA PHE A 313 13.10 -10.74 -8.69
C PHE A 313 13.08 -9.43 -9.47
N GLY A 314 13.57 -9.46 -10.72
CA GLY A 314 13.55 -8.30 -11.61
C GLY A 314 12.55 -8.49 -12.74
N PHE A 315 12.02 -7.38 -13.23
CA PHE A 315 11.23 -7.32 -14.46
C PHE A 315 11.58 -6.06 -15.26
N ARG A 316 11.13 -6.01 -16.52
CA ARG A 316 11.26 -4.83 -17.37
C ARG A 316 9.90 -4.27 -17.79
N ASP A 317 9.84 -2.97 -17.94
CA ASP A 317 8.70 -2.30 -18.56
C ASP A 317 8.71 -2.41 -20.11
N CYS A 318 7.78 -1.71 -20.76
CA CYS A 318 7.66 -1.68 -22.22
C CYS A 318 8.86 -1.06 -22.96
N ASP A 319 9.65 -0.23 -22.29
CA ASP A 319 10.83 0.44 -22.85
C ASP A 319 12.14 -0.25 -22.42
N GLY A 320 12.04 -1.31 -21.61
CA GLY A 320 13.17 -2.11 -21.14
C GLY A 320 13.81 -1.59 -19.87
N ASN A 321 13.23 -0.60 -19.18
CA ASN A 321 13.65 -0.12 -17.87
C ASN A 321 13.50 -1.25 -16.84
N SER A 322 14.54 -1.50 -16.03
CA SER A 322 14.49 -2.60 -15.06
C SER A 322 13.93 -2.12 -13.72
N PHE A 323 13.03 -2.93 -13.18
CA PHE A 323 12.46 -2.80 -11.86
C PHE A 323 12.80 -4.04 -11.04
N GLY A 324 12.99 -3.83 -9.73
CA GLY A 324 13.14 -4.90 -8.76
C GLY A 324 11.82 -5.09 -8.02
N VAL A 325 11.61 -6.28 -7.50
CA VAL A 325 10.52 -6.60 -6.59
C VAL A 325 11.10 -7.41 -5.44
N CYS A 326 10.78 -7.07 -4.20
CA CYS A 326 11.13 -7.82 -3.01
C CYS A 326 9.95 -7.99 -2.07
N ASN A 327 10.05 -8.93 -1.13
CA ASN A 327 9.11 -9.09 -0.02
C ASN A 327 9.78 -8.98 1.35
N VAL A 328 11.00 -8.44 1.37
CA VAL A 328 11.74 -8.19 2.61
C VAL A 328 11.40 -6.80 3.09
N GLU A 329 10.82 -6.73 4.28
CA GLU A 329 10.62 -5.43 4.93
C GLU A 329 11.98 -4.87 5.35
N LEU A 330 12.38 -3.77 4.73
CA LEU A 330 13.57 -3.04 5.13
C LEU A 330 13.25 -2.16 6.34
N THR A 331 14.24 -1.96 7.20
CA THR A 331 14.14 -1.11 8.39
C THR A 331 13.84 0.32 7.95
N GLY A 332 12.73 0.89 8.40
CA GLY A 332 12.15 2.13 7.83
C GLY A 332 10.80 1.94 7.12
N GLN A 333 10.36 0.68 6.91
CA GLN A 333 9.07 0.34 6.29
C GLN A 333 7.92 0.06 7.31
N GLY A 334 8.14 0.34 8.61
CA GLY A 334 7.34 -0.09 9.77
C GLY A 334 5.90 0.46 9.92
N GLY A 335 5.14 -0.17 10.84
CA GLY A 335 3.68 -0.14 10.99
C GLY A 335 3.05 1.05 11.75
N GLY A 336 3.67 2.23 11.81
CA GLY A 336 3.13 3.39 12.52
C GLY A 336 2.99 4.64 11.63
N ASN A 337 1.85 5.33 11.72
CA ASN A 337 1.68 6.68 11.17
C ASN A 337 2.50 7.66 12.02
N GLN A 338 3.70 8.04 11.55
CA GLN A 338 4.36 9.24 12.05
C GLN A 338 4.04 10.40 11.10
N GLU A 339 3.53 11.51 11.67
CA GLU A 339 3.33 12.74 10.92
C GLU A 339 4.67 13.23 10.35
N ILE A 340 4.71 13.48 9.03
CA ILE A 340 5.85 14.12 8.38
C ILE A 340 5.99 15.52 8.98
N PRO A 341 7.15 15.88 9.58
CA PRO A 341 7.33 17.19 10.17
C PRO A 341 7.10 18.29 9.13
N LYS A 342 6.15 19.19 9.40
CA LYS A 342 5.76 20.29 8.48
C LYS A 342 6.88 21.30 8.22
N ALA A 343 7.95 21.29 9.02
CA ALA A 343 9.11 22.16 8.86
C ALA A 343 10.39 21.39 9.20
N HIS A 344 11.17 21.01 8.18
CA HIS A 344 12.50 20.44 8.33
C HIS A 344 13.46 21.11 7.34
N PRO A 345 14.72 21.43 7.72
CA PRO A 345 15.65 22.14 6.83
C PRO A 345 16.15 21.29 5.66
N PHE A 346 15.98 19.97 5.73
CA PHE A 346 16.47 19.02 4.72
C PHE A 346 15.35 18.22 4.03
N VAL A 347 15.72 17.34 3.10
CA VAL A 347 14.82 16.38 2.43
C VAL A 347 14.10 15.54 3.48
N SER A 348 12.80 15.29 3.28
CA SER A 348 12.03 14.41 4.17
C SER A 348 11.65 13.06 3.54
N ARG A 349 11.58 12.95 2.20
CA ARG A 349 11.29 11.69 1.49
C ARG A 349 11.63 11.77 0.00
N VAL A 350 11.63 10.62 -0.68
CA VAL A 350 11.47 10.57 -2.14
C VAL A 350 10.04 11.01 -2.50
N ALA A 351 9.92 11.96 -3.43
CA ALA A 351 8.66 12.57 -3.87
C ALA A 351 8.02 11.80 -5.02
N GLY A 352 8.85 11.35 -5.96
CA GLY A 352 8.44 10.74 -7.22
C GLY A 352 9.63 10.15 -7.96
N VAL A 353 9.32 9.36 -8.97
CA VAL A 353 10.32 8.81 -9.88
C VAL A 353 9.90 9.14 -11.30
N GLU A 354 10.83 9.75 -12.04
CA GLU A 354 10.66 9.99 -13.47
C GLU A 354 11.25 8.84 -14.27
N ILE A 355 10.48 8.33 -15.24
CA ILE A 355 10.79 7.17 -16.06
C ILE A 355 10.89 7.65 -17.51
N PRO A 356 12.09 7.55 -18.12
CA PRO A 356 12.27 7.83 -19.54
C PRO A 356 11.57 6.76 -20.37
N VAL A 357 10.84 7.22 -21.39
CA VAL A 357 10.16 6.36 -22.35
C VAL A 357 10.40 6.86 -23.77
N THR A 358 10.38 5.95 -24.75
CA THR A 358 10.60 6.29 -26.17
C THR A 358 9.32 6.68 -26.89
N ASP A 359 8.15 6.26 -26.37
CA ASP A 359 6.81 6.59 -26.88
C ASP A 359 5.86 6.72 -25.70
N LEU A 360 5.52 7.97 -25.33
CA LEU A 360 4.73 8.26 -24.14
C LEU A 360 3.35 7.61 -24.17
N LYS A 361 2.68 7.60 -25.34
CA LYS A 361 1.31 7.07 -25.46
C LYS A 361 1.29 5.56 -25.28
N LYS A 362 2.25 4.85 -25.89
CA LYS A 362 2.39 3.40 -25.70
C LYS A 362 2.74 3.07 -24.25
N ALA A 363 3.65 3.82 -23.64
CA ALA A 363 4.04 3.58 -22.25
C ALA A 363 2.87 3.81 -21.29
N VAL A 364 2.14 4.92 -21.42
CA VAL A 364 0.92 5.19 -20.62
C VAL A 364 -0.07 4.04 -20.75
N ALA A 365 -0.39 3.59 -21.96
CA ALA A 365 -1.30 2.46 -22.18
C ALA A 365 -0.78 1.21 -21.47
N TRP A 366 0.50 0.87 -21.65
CA TRP A 366 1.10 -0.30 -21.03
C TRP A 366 1.05 -0.26 -19.50
N TYR A 367 1.41 0.87 -18.87
CA TYR A 367 1.37 1.02 -17.41
C TYR A 367 -0.06 0.97 -16.86
N THR A 368 -1.04 1.58 -17.55
CA THR A 368 -2.45 1.53 -17.13
C THR A 368 -3.04 0.13 -17.25
N GLU A 369 -2.75 -0.60 -18.33
CA GLU A 369 -3.26 -1.96 -18.56
C GLU A 369 -2.55 -3.01 -17.70
N THR A 370 -1.23 -2.85 -17.49
CA THR A 370 -0.41 -3.81 -16.76
C THR A 370 -0.55 -3.66 -15.25
N PHE A 371 -0.56 -2.42 -14.74
CA PHE A 371 -0.53 -2.15 -13.29
C PHE A 371 -1.80 -1.50 -12.75
N GLY A 372 -2.79 -1.20 -13.60
CA GLY A 372 -4.01 -0.51 -13.16
C GLY A 372 -3.75 0.94 -12.72
N MET A 373 -2.63 1.54 -13.17
CA MET A 373 -2.34 2.94 -12.88
C MET A 373 -3.34 3.86 -13.61
N LYS A 374 -3.67 4.98 -12.98
CA LYS A 374 -4.48 6.05 -13.55
C LYS A 374 -3.58 7.18 -13.99
N VAL A 375 -4.02 7.89 -15.03
CA VAL A 375 -3.33 9.08 -15.51
C VAL A 375 -3.94 10.32 -14.88
N LEU A 376 -3.10 11.23 -14.41
CA LEU A 376 -3.55 12.52 -13.90
C LEU A 376 -3.81 13.47 -15.07
N GLY A 377 -5.06 13.88 -15.25
CA GLY A 377 -5.49 14.76 -16.35
C GLY A 377 -6.00 14.01 -17.58
N GLU A 378 -6.47 14.74 -18.59
CA GLU A 378 -6.97 14.15 -19.85
C GLU A 378 -5.85 14.03 -20.90
N PRO A 379 -5.72 12.88 -21.60
CA PRO A 379 -4.81 12.69 -22.72
C PRO A 379 -4.98 13.75 -23.81
N GLU A 380 -4.08 14.73 -23.88
CA GLU A 380 -4.04 15.71 -24.96
C GLU A 380 -3.15 15.22 -26.11
N ARG A 381 -3.31 15.82 -27.30
CA ARG A 381 -2.55 15.41 -28.50
C ARG A 381 -1.04 15.56 -28.34
N ASP A 382 -0.60 16.51 -27.50
CA ASP A 382 0.77 17.01 -27.37
C ASP A 382 1.35 16.79 -25.95
N TRP A 383 1.02 15.67 -25.30
CA TRP A 383 1.60 15.37 -23.98
C TRP A 383 3.13 15.23 -24.07
N GLU A 384 3.84 16.06 -23.31
CA GLU A 384 5.30 16.06 -23.17
C GLU A 384 5.76 15.14 -22.03
N ALA A 385 4.85 14.86 -21.09
CA ALA A 385 5.02 13.96 -19.97
C ALA A 385 3.63 13.50 -19.47
N ALA A 386 3.58 12.36 -18.79
CA ALA A 386 2.36 11.85 -18.16
C ALA A 386 2.63 11.45 -16.72
N MET A 387 1.82 11.97 -15.80
CA MET A 387 1.86 11.58 -14.40
C MET A 387 0.91 10.42 -14.16
N LEU A 388 1.46 9.29 -13.77
CA LEU A 388 0.74 8.07 -13.41
C LEU A 388 0.72 7.90 -11.90
N TYR A 389 -0.45 7.54 -11.39
CA TYR A 389 -0.66 7.26 -9.98
C TYR A 389 -1.51 6.00 -9.81
N LEU A 390 -1.33 5.31 -8.70
CA LEU A 390 -2.27 4.27 -8.29
C LEU A 390 -3.42 4.94 -7.55
N ASP A 391 -4.67 4.55 -7.84
CA ASP A 391 -5.81 5.13 -7.13
C ASP A 391 -5.72 4.82 -5.63
N GLY A 392 -5.99 5.83 -4.80
CA GLY A 392 -5.71 5.76 -3.36
C GLY A 392 -4.22 5.71 -2.97
N GLY A 393 -3.28 5.64 -3.92
CA GLY A 393 -1.83 5.52 -3.71
C GLY A 393 -1.23 6.67 -2.89
N GLU A 394 -1.69 7.91 -3.09
CA GLU A 394 -1.28 9.05 -2.25
C GLU A 394 -1.62 8.81 -0.76
N ARG A 395 -2.79 8.20 -0.47
CA ARG A 395 -3.22 7.87 0.90
C ARG A 395 -2.39 6.74 1.50
N LEU A 396 -1.72 5.96 0.66
CA LEU A 396 -0.89 4.81 1.01
C LEU A 396 0.61 5.13 0.94
N GLY A 397 0.98 6.38 0.64
CA GLY A 397 2.37 6.80 0.49
C GLY A 397 3.06 6.22 -0.75
N VAL A 398 2.30 5.70 -1.70
CA VAL A 398 2.83 5.20 -2.98
C VAL A 398 3.21 6.40 -3.84
N PRO A 399 4.49 6.52 -4.26
CA PRO A 399 4.93 7.62 -5.10
C PRO A 399 4.38 7.51 -6.52
N ASN A 400 4.25 8.65 -7.16
CA ASN A 400 3.77 8.76 -8.55
C ASN A 400 4.92 8.47 -9.53
N PHE A 401 4.59 7.90 -10.68
CA PHE A 401 5.50 7.75 -11.80
C PHE A 401 5.28 8.88 -12.79
N TYR A 402 6.34 9.54 -13.22
CA TYR A 402 6.28 10.54 -14.28
C TYR A 402 6.92 9.94 -15.51
N LEU A 403 6.11 9.59 -16.50
CA LEU A 403 6.63 9.12 -17.77
C LEU A 403 7.00 10.34 -18.60
N VAL A 404 8.23 10.37 -19.13
CA VAL A 404 8.71 11.49 -19.93
C VAL A 404 9.35 10.96 -21.20
N GLU A 405 8.91 11.49 -22.34
CA GLU A 405 9.44 11.06 -23.63
C GLU A 405 10.86 11.62 -23.83
N THR A 406 11.80 10.75 -24.21
CA THR A 406 13.19 11.13 -24.44
C THR A 406 13.77 10.48 -25.70
N HIS A 407 14.80 11.12 -26.27
CA HIS A 407 15.66 10.57 -27.31
C HIS A 407 17.13 10.46 -26.86
N ASP A 408 17.45 10.87 -25.63
CA ASP A 408 18.79 10.81 -25.04
C ASP A 408 18.73 10.29 -23.59
N GLU A 409 19.56 9.31 -23.28
CA GLU A 409 19.68 8.71 -21.95
C GLU A 409 21.05 8.99 -21.36
N GLN A 410 21.05 9.56 -20.16
CA GLN A 410 22.24 9.83 -19.36
C GLN A 410 22.09 9.19 -17.97
N ARG A 411 23.12 9.32 -17.12
CA ARG A 411 23.13 8.69 -15.79
C ARG A 411 22.06 9.28 -14.86
N LEU A 412 21.01 8.50 -14.60
CA LEU A 412 19.83 8.93 -13.82
C LEU A 412 19.24 10.26 -14.31
N ALA A 413 19.45 10.59 -15.59
CA ALA A 413 19.03 11.82 -16.20
C ALA A 413 18.68 11.56 -17.66
N PHE A 414 17.76 12.34 -18.21
CA PHE A 414 17.41 12.27 -19.61
C PHE A 414 16.93 13.63 -20.08
N VAL A 415 16.94 13.86 -21.39
CA VAL A 415 16.51 15.14 -21.97
C VAL A 415 15.14 14.95 -22.58
N ASN A 416 14.16 15.68 -22.07
CA ASN A 416 12.79 15.64 -22.60
C ASN A 416 12.81 16.05 -24.08
N SER A 417 12.23 15.22 -24.94
CA SER A 417 12.23 15.40 -26.39
C SER A 417 11.48 16.65 -26.86
N TYR A 418 10.50 17.12 -26.10
CA TYR A 418 9.66 18.27 -26.43
C TYR A 418 10.24 19.57 -25.89
N THR A 419 10.62 19.59 -24.61
CA THR A 419 11.06 20.82 -23.93
C THR A 419 12.56 21.05 -23.99
N ASN A 420 13.34 20.01 -24.34
CA ASN A 420 14.80 20.00 -24.29
C ASN A 420 15.37 20.31 -22.89
N ILE A 421 14.57 20.12 -21.83
CA ILE A 421 14.95 20.24 -20.44
C ILE A 421 15.57 18.91 -19.98
N THR A 422 16.62 18.97 -19.16
CA THR A 422 17.18 17.78 -18.49
C THR A 422 16.36 17.47 -17.25
N HIS A 423 15.84 16.24 -17.20
CA HIS A 423 15.08 15.69 -16.08
C HIS A 423 15.96 14.77 -15.23
N SER A 424 15.65 14.70 -13.94
CA SER A 424 16.23 13.75 -13.00
C SER A 424 15.30 12.56 -12.85
N VAL A 425 15.84 11.36 -12.73
CA VAL A 425 15.02 10.17 -12.44
C VAL A 425 14.44 10.25 -11.02
N ILE A 426 15.12 10.90 -10.07
CA ILE A 426 14.76 10.86 -8.65
C ILE A 426 14.46 12.26 -8.13
N ASP A 427 13.23 12.44 -7.64
CA ASP A 427 12.79 13.66 -6.98
C ASP A 427 12.73 13.49 -5.48
N PHE A 428 13.30 14.43 -4.75
CA PHE A 428 13.24 14.52 -3.30
C PHE A 428 12.26 15.61 -2.86
N TYR A 429 11.40 15.28 -1.91
CA TYR A 429 10.47 16.24 -1.34
C TYR A 429 11.14 17.04 -0.21
N SER A 430 11.00 18.35 -0.27
CA SER A 430 11.35 19.27 0.82
C SER A 430 10.26 20.32 1.01
N ALA A 431 9.87 20.56 2.27
CA ALA A 431 8.98 21.68 2.60
C ALA A 431 9.64 23.06 2.39
N ASN A 432 10.96 23.11 2.22
CA ASN A 432 11.77 24.33 2.14
C ASN A 432 12.66 24.33 0.88
N VAL A 433 12.05 24.21 -0.30
CA VAL A 433 12.78 24.08 -1.59
C VAL A 433 13.78 25.22 -1.82
N GLU A 434 13.34 26.47 -1.72
CA GLU A 434 14.21 27.63 -1.99
C GLU A 434 15.43 27.69 -1.05
N PRO A 435 15.28 27.63 0.29
CA PRO A 435 16.43 27.53 1.20
C PRO A 435 17.36 26.36 0.89
N MET A 436 16.80 25.21 0.54
CA MET A 436 17.57 24.00 0.23
C MET A 436 18.42 24.19 -1.03
N LEU A 437 17.82 24.64 -2.14
CA LEU A 437 18.53 24.91 -3.39
C LEU A 437 19.59 26.00 -3.20
N SER A 438 19.29 27.05 -2.44
CA SER A 438 20.27 28.08 -2.07
C SER A 438 21.44 27.50 -1.26
N GLY A 439 21.17 26.57 -0.35
CA GLY A 439 22.18 25.85 0.42
C GLY A 439 23.10 25.00 -0.46
N LEU A 440 22.53 24.23 -1.39
CA LEU A 440 23.28 23.45 -2.37
C LEU A 440 24.16 24.34 -3.25
N HIS A 441 23.61 25.46 -3.73
CA HIS A 441 24.35 26.44 -4.54
C HIS A 441 25.51 27.06 -3.77
N THR A 442 25.29 27.47 -2.52
CA THR A 442 26.33 28.05 -1.65
C THR A 442 27.47 27.07 -1.40
N ARG A 443 27.14 25.78 -1.30
CA ARG A 443 28.11 24.68 -1.14
C ARG A 443 28.72 24.21 -2.46
N LYS A 444 28.48 24.94 -3.56
CA LYS A 444 29.02 24.69 -4.90
C LYS A 444 28.61 23.34 -5.51
N VAL A 445 27.44 22.84 -5.16
CA VAL A 445 26.84 21.69 -5.85
C VAL A 445 26.51 22.11 -7.29
N LYS A 446 26.79 21.22 -8.25
CA LYS A 446 26.53 21.48 -9.66
C LYS A 446 25.03 21.34 -9.94
N MET A 447 24.38 22.44 -10.28
CA MET A 447 22.96 22.46 -10.64
C MET A 447 22.74 22.04 -12.10
N ASN A 448 21.55 21.52 -12.44
CA ASN A 448 21.18 21.11 -13.81
C ASN A 448 19.72 21.40 -14.16
N GLY A 449 19.25 22.57 -13.74
CA GLY A 449 17.89 23.03 -13.97
C GLY A 449 17.49 23.99 -12.87
N ALA A 450 16.20 24.31 -12.77
CA ALA A 450 15.68 25.14 -11.70
C ALA A 450 15.69 24.42 -10.34
N SER A 451 15.33 23.13 -10.33
CA SER A 451 15.22 22.28 -9.14
C SER A 451 16.22 21.12 -9.11
N GLY A 452 16.94 20.90 -10.22
CA GLY A 452 17.84 19.77 -10.40
C GLY A 452 19.30 20.05 -10.04
N PHE A 453 20.01 19.02 -9.59
CA PHE A 453 21.44 19.04 -9.27
C PHE A 453 22.08 17.67 -9.41
N TYR A 454 23.42 17.64 -9.45
CA TYR A 454 24.20 16.41 -9.49
C TYR A 454 24.78 16.06 -8.12
N ASP A 455 24.75 14.76 -7.81
CA ASP A 455 25.56 14.20 -6.72
C ASP A 455 27.06 14.09 -7.12
N PRO A 456 27.95 13.68 -6.20
CA PRO A 456 29.40 13.60 -6.45
C PRO A 456 29.81 12.64 -7.58
N ASP A 457 28.96 11.67 -7.90
CA ASP A 457 29.16 10.64 -8.89
C ASP A 457 28.47 10.98 -10.23
N GLY A 458 27.82 12.15 -10.30
CA GLY A 458 27.16 12.66 -11.50
C GLY A 458 25.75 12.13 -11.71
N ASN A 459 25.12 11.54 -10.69
CA ASN A 459 23.70 11.19 -10.74
C ASN A 459 22.86 12.47 -10.67
N SER A 460 21.89 12.60 -11.58
CA SER A 460 20.93 13.71 -11.56
C SER A 460 19.83 13.46 -10.54
N LEU A 461 19.62 14.43 -9.66
CA LEU A 461 18.62 14.45 -8.60
C LEU A 461 17.83 15.76 -8.68
N ALA A 462 16.63 15.83 -8.13
CA ALA A 462 15.91 17.09 -8.02
C ALA A 462 15.20 17.25 -6.68
N ILE A 463 14.83 18.49 -6.34
CA ILE A 463 14.08 18.82 -5.13
C ILE A 463 12.78 19.55 -5.49
N CYS A 464 11.66 19.09 -4.93
CA CYS A 464 10.34 19.68 -5.16
C CYS A 464 9.56 19.88 -3.85
N SER A 465 8.64 20.84 -3.86
CA SER A 465 7.74 21.18 -2.74
C SER A 465 6.35 20.57 -2.89
N ALA A 466 6.04 20.07 -4.08
CA ALA A 466 4.76 19.50 -4.37
C ALA A 466 4.85 17.98 -4.17
N VAL A 467 3.93 17.42 -3.38
CA VAL A 467 3.33 16.14 -3.78
C VAL A 467 2.54 16.53 -5.02
N HIS A 468 3.11 16.41 -6.24
CA HIS A 468 2.59 17.13 -7.42
C HIS A 468 1.09 16.87 -7.65
N ARG A 469 0.24 17.72 -7.08
CA ARG A 469 -1.15 17.85 -7.46
C ARG A 469 -1.17 18.78 -8.65
N GLY A 470 -1.22 18.19 -9.84
CA GLY A 470 -1.75 18.82 -11.04
C GLY A 470 -1.07 20.12 -11.43
N GLN A 471 0.09 20.02 -12.08
CA GLN A 471 0.47 20.96 -13.13
C GLN A 471 1.09 20.16 -14.29
N VAL A 472 0.23 19.43 -15.01
CA VAL A 472 0.42 19.29 -16.46
C VAL A 472 -0.44 20.39 -17.08
N SER A 473 -0.05 21.64 -16.84
CA SER A 473 -0.59 22.79 -17.57
C SER A 473 0.62 23.51 -18.12
N LYS A 474 0.75 23.48 -19.46
CA LYS A 474 1.70 24.22 -20.31
C LYS A 474 2.67 25.09 -19.49
N MET A 475 3.89 24.59 -19.27
CA MET A 475 5.03 25.49 -19.07
C MET A 475 5.54 25.93 -20.43
#